data_AF-A0A520DS48-F1
#
_entry.id   AF-A0A520DS48-F1
#
_cell.length_a   1.000
_cell.length_b   1.000
_cell.length_c   1.000
_cell.angle_alpha   90.00
_cell.angle_beta   90.00
_cell.angle_gamma   90.00
#
_symmetry.space_group_name_H-M   'P 1'
#
loop_
_entity.id
_entity.type
_entity.pdbx_description
1 polymer ?
#
loop_
_entity_poly.entity_id
_entity_poly.type
_entity_poly.pdbx_seq_one_letter_code
_entity_poly.pdbx_strand_id
1 'polypeptide(L)'
;MPSVPNTPMLTTQGEIAAGAHISLKGNFNFNSAYAVSNHVAVLANGAFMQNEATKKDVKNKSIEIGGGYFNTFGPDNNRILEIYAGLGSGKSDRLFRQFDDNDMVIGTDHQKANYDKKFIQVNYSSKKRSNLRLFGANFGLNYGTALRMSFINTNNFYRNGVLQANEDNIFLEPVFYTRMILSEQVQLQYT
;
A
#
# COMPACT_ATOMS: atom_id res chain seq x y z
N MET A 1 -1.60 8.42 -5.02
CA MET A 1 -0.22 8.25 -4.51
C MET A 1 -0.06 6.78 -4.16
N PRO A 2 0.98 6.08 -4.59
CA PRO A 2 1.00 4.65 -4.43
C PRO A 2 1.38 4.28 -3.00
N SER A 3 0.51 3.53 -2.36
CA SER A 3 0.78 2.75 -1.16
C SER A 3 0.11 1.40 -1.39
N VAL A 4 0.86 0.30 -1.35
CA VAL A 4 0.26 -1.03 -1.41
C VAL A 4 -0.51 -1.25 -0.10
N PRO A 5 -1.83 -1.53 -0.10
CA PRO A 5 -2.58 -1.78 1.11
C PRO A 5 -1.94 -2.86 1.98
N ASN A 6 -1.86 -2.61 3.29
CA ASN A 6 -1.30 -3.57 4.24
C ASN A 6 -2.34 -4.65 4.56
N THR A 7 -2.07 -5.89 4.20
CA THR A 7 -2.97 -7.03 4.39
C THR A 7 -2.34 -8.05 5.34
N PRO A 8 -2.23 -7.75 6.64
CA PRO A 8 -1.35 -8.52 7.51
C PRO A 8 -1.86 -9.94 7.78
N MET A 9 -3.18 -10.20 7.70
CA MET A 9 -3.80 -11.50 7.94
C MET A 9 -3.57 -12.03 9.38
N LEU A 10 -3.62 -11.13 10.36
CA LEU A 10 -3.38 -11.45 11.77
C LEU A 10 -4.49 -12.35 12.32
N THR A 11 -4.11 -13.25 13.23
CA THR A 11 -5.01 -14.25 13.83
C THR A 11 -4.97 -14.30 15.34
N THR A 12 -3.82 -14.02 15.97
CA THR A 12 -3.67 -14.13 17.42
C THR A 12 -2.92 -12.93 18.00
N GLN A 13 -3.18 -12.61 19.27
CA GLN A 13 -2.41 -11.62 20.01
C GLN A 13 -0.91 -11.92 19.95
N GLY A 14 -0.09 -10.88 19.81
CA GLY A 14 1.36 -10.99 19.76
C GLY A 14 1.93 -11.33 18.38
N GLU A 15 1.07 -11.58 17.38
CA GLU A 15 1.50 -11.82 16.01
C GLU A 15 2.03 -10.53 15.37
N ILE A 16 3.21 -10.63 14.74
CA ILE A 16 3.84 -9.57 13.96
C ILE A 16 3.78 -9.97 12.50
N ALA A 17 3.22 -9.10 11.66
CA ALA A 17 3.28 -9.23 10.21
C ALA A 17 4.12 -8.08 9.65
N ALA A 18 5.18 -8.39 8.94
CA ALA A 18 6.00 -7.40 8.25
C ALA A 18 6.23 -7.86 6.81
N GLY A 19 6.10 -6.93 5.87
CA GLY A 19 6.29 -7.18 4.45
C GLY A 19 6.94 -5.99 3.78
N ALA A 20 7.81 -6.27 2.81
CA ALA A 20 8.39 -5.26 1.95
C ALA A 20 8.12 -5.63 0.48
N HIS A 21 7.74 -4.65 -0.32
CA HIS A 21 7.54 -4.78 -1.75
C HIS A 21 8.53 -3.86 -2.47
N ILE A 22 9.37 -4.44 -3.33
CA ILE A 22 10.37 -3.72 -4.12
C ILE A 22 10.04 -3.92 -5.59
N SER A 23 9.96 -2.82 -6.35
CA SER A 23 9.84 -2.88 -7.81
C SER A 23 11.21 -2.75 -8.48
N LEU A 24 11.33 -3.28 -9.70
CA LEU A 24 12.55 -3.11 -10.53
C LEU A 24 12.91 -1.65 -10.80
N LYS A 25 11.93 -0.73 -10.68
CA LYS A 25 12.13 0.71 -10.83
C LYS A 25 12.58 1.40 -9.54
N GLY A 26 12.94 0.65 -8.49
CA GLY A 26 13.40 1.21 -7.22
C GLY A 26 12.28 1.73 -6.31
N ASN A 27 11.02 1.36 -6.57
CA ASN A 27 9.93 1.67 -5.63
C ASN A 27 10.00 0.71 -4.45
N PHE A 28 9.85 1.24 -3.25
CA PHE A 28 9.91 0.50 -2.00
C PHE A 28 8.65 0.78 -1.18
N ASN A 29 7.93 -0.26 -0.80
CA ASN A 29 6.85 -0.17 0.18
C ASN A 29 7.16 -1.10 1.34
N PHE A 30 7.03 -0.61 2.56
CA PHE A 30 7.13 -1.37 3.78
C PHE A 30 5.79 -1.31 4.50
N ASN A 31 5.29 -2.47 4.89
CA ASN A 31 4.03 -2.63 5.60
C ASN A 31 4.31 -3.46 6.84
N SER A 32 3.89 -2.97 8.00
CA SER A 32 4.02 -3.69 9.27
C SER A 32 2.74 -3.61 10.06
N ALA A 33 2.41 -4.68 10.77
CA ALA A 33 1.29 -4.74 11.68
C ALA A 33 1.61 -5.60 12.89
N TYR A 34 0.99 -5.27 14.01
CA TYR A 34 1.13 -5.96 15.28
C TYR A 34 -0.23 -6.16 15.94
N ALA A 35 -0.54 -7.41 16.29
CA ALA A 35 -1.74 -7.75 17.04
C ALA A 35 -1.54 -7.45 18.53
N VAL A 36 -2.05 -6.31 18.99
CA VAL A 36 -2.02 -5.89 20.40
C VAL A 36 -2.92 -6.78 21.26
N SER A 37 -4.02 -7.28 20.68
CA SER A 37 -4.98 -8.19 21.30
C SER A 37 -5.45 -9.22 20.27
N ASN A 38 -6.32 -10.15 20.68
CA ASN A 38 -6.94 -11.13 19.79
C ASN A 38 -7.85 -10.53 18.71
N HIS A 39 -8.21 -9.26 18.86
CA HIS A 39 -9.05 -8.56 17.88
C HIS A 39 -8.56 -7.17 17.53
N VAL A 40 -7.50 -6.67 18.16
CA VAL A 40 -7.01 -5.29 17.95
C VAL A 40 -5.61 -5.35 17.41
N ALA A 41 -5.38 -4.64 16.32
CA ALA A 41 -4.07 -4.54 15.70
C ALA A 41 -3.72 -3.09 15.39
N VAL A 42 -2.43 -2.80 15.42
CA VAL A 42 -1.85 -1.54 14.96
C VAL A 42 -1.03 -1.79 13.71
N LEU A 43 -0.95 -0.78 12.85
CA LEU A 43 -0.21 -0.86 11.60
C LEU A 43 0.68 0.38 11.42
N ALA A 44 1.82 0.17 10.80
CA ALA A 44 2.72 1.22 10.36
C ALA A 44 3.24 0.88 8.96
N ASN A 45 3.07 1.81 8.02
CA ASN A 45 3.47 1.64 6.63
C ASN A 45 4.37 2.80 6.20
N GLY A 46 5.33 2.51 5.32
CA GLY A 46 6.17 3.50 4.67
C GLY A 46 6.22 3.21 3.18
N ALA A 47 6.07 4.25 2.35
CA ALA A 47 6.22 4.11 0.90
C ALA A 47 7.22 5.13 0.36
N PHE A 48 8.09 4.66 -0.51
CA PHE A 48 9.02 5.44 -1.31
C PHE A 48 8.83 5.04 -2.77
N MET A 49 8.55 6.01 -3.63
CA MET A 49 8.46 5.80 -5.06
C MET A 49 9.36 6.79 -5.77
N GLN A 50 10.17 6.28 -6.69
CA GLN A 50 10.95 7.08 -7.62
C GLN A 50 10.75 6.48 -8.99
N ASN A 51 10.05 7.21 -9.85
CA ASN A 51 9.85 6.81 -11.23
C ASN A 51 10.35 7.95 -12.10
N GLU A 52 11.50 7.72 -12.74
CA GLU A 52 12.09 8.64 -13.70
C GLU A 52 11.69 8.19 -15.10
N ALA A 53 11.13 9.12 -15.87
CA ALA A 53 10.73 8.86 -17.24
C ALA A 53 10.91 10.12 -18.07
N THR A 54 11.19 9.97 -19.35
CA THR A 54 11.50 11.08 -20.27
C THR A 54 10.54 12.27 -20.09
N LYS A 55 9.23 12.00 -20.09
CA LYS A 55 8.16 13.01 -19.99
C LYS A 55 7.72 13.33 -18.55
N LYS A 56 8.00 12.47 -17.58
CA LYS A 56 7.41 12.59 -16.24
C LYS A 56 8.28 11.91 -15.18
N ASP A 57 8.81 12.71 -14.28
CA ASP A 57 9.43 12.20 -13.06
C ASP A 57 8.44 12.31 -11.91
N VAL A 58 8.35 11.26 -11.10
CA VAL A 58 7.51 11.24 -9.90
C VAL A 58 8.32 10.70 -8.74
N LYS A 59 8.45 11.52 -7.70
CA LYS A 59 9.04 11.16 -6.42
C LYS A 59 7.99 11.31 -5.33
N ASN A 60 7.67 10.23 -4.66
CA ASN A 60 6.70 10.23 -3.56
C ASN A 60 7.31 9.56 -2.34
N LYS A 61 7.11 10.17 -1.17
CA LYS A 61 7.42 9.59 0.14
C LYS A 61 6.20 9.70 1.02
N SER A 62 5.85 8.64 1.72
CA SER A 62 4.74 8.65 2.67
C SER A 62 5.03 7.77 3.87
N ILE A 63 4.46 8.16 5.00
CA ILE A 63 4.36 7.32 6.19
C ILE A 63 2.91 7.30 6.64
N GLU A 64 2.45 6.14 7.08
CA GLU A 64 1.09 5.92 7.55
C GLU A 64 1.14 5.12 8.85
N ILE A 65 0.26 5.47 9.78
CA ILE A 65 0.03 4.73 11.00
C ILE A 65 -1.47 4.55 11.20
N GLY A 66 -1.86 3.45 11.81
CA GLY A 66 -3.26 3.16 12.02
C GLY A 66 -3.50 2.07 13.04
N GLY A 67 -4.76 1.88 13.34
CA GLY A 67 -5.25 0.82 14.20
C GLY A 67 -6.50 0.21 13.60
N GLY A 68 -6.83 -0.99 14.03
CA GLY A 68 -7.98 -1.69 13.51
C GLY A 68 -8.41 -2.85 14.33
N TYR A 69 -9.52 -3.43 13.88
CA TYR A 69 -10.13 -4.60 14.42
C TYR A 69 -9.96 -5.76 13.45
N PHE A 70 -9.60 -6.94 13.94
CA PHE A 70 -9.59 -8.16 13.13
C PHE A 70 -10.38 -9.26 13.83
N ASN A 71 -10.97 -10.15 13.06
CA ASN A 71 -11.66 -11.31 13.57
C ASN A 71 -11.51 -12.51 12.64
N THR A 72 -11.39 -13.68 13.24
CA THR A 72 -11.32 -14.96 12.51
C THR A 72 -12.64 -15.71 12.67
N PHE A 73 -13.13 -16.31 11.59
CA PHE A 73 -14.43 -16.98 11.57
C PHE A 73 -14.50 -18.08 10.49
N GLY A 74 -15.60 -18.84 10.48
CA GLY A 74 -15.81 -19.95 9.56
C GLY A 74 -15.27 -21.28 10.09
N PRO A 75 -15.43 -22.38 9.33
CA PRO A 75 -14.90 -23.69 9.70
C PRO A 75 -13.38 -23.58 9.90
N ASP A 76 -12.90 -24.05 11.05
CA ASP A 76 -11.48 -24.03 11.42
C ASP A 76 -10.84 -22.61 11.48
N ASN A 77 -11.63 -21.55 11.69
CA ASN A 77 -11.15 -20.15 11.72
C ASN A 77 -10.35 -19.75 10.47
N ASN A 78 -10.75 -20.31 9.31
CA ASN A 78 -10.03 -20.13 8.06
C ASN A 78 -10.34 -18.82 7.34
N ARG A 79 -11.32 -18.02 7.78
CA ARG A 79 -11.62 -16.69 7.21
C ARG A 79 -11.21 -15.62 8.19
N ILE A 80 -10.69 -14.52 7.67
CA ILE A 80 -10.24 -13.37 8.44
C ILE A 80 -10.88 -12.12 7.86
N LEU A 81 -11.57 -11.37 8.70
CA LEU A 81 -12.06 -10.03 8.39
C LEU A 81 -11.22 -9.04 9.20
N GLU A 82 -10.66 -8.04 8.53
CA GLU A 82 -9.88 -6.99 9.17
C GLU A 82 -10.41 -5.63 8.72
N ILE A 83 -10.54 -4.70 9.65
CA ILE A 83 -10.98 -3.33 9.40
C ILE A 83 -9.96 -2.41 10.05
N TYR A 84 -9.29 -1.60 9.24
CA TYR A 84 -8.26 -0.69 9.66
C TYR A 84 -8.63 0.74 9.33
N ALA A 85 -8.28 1.67 10.21
CA ALA A 85 -8.34 3.10 9.92
C ALA A 85 -7.07 3.77 10.41
N GLY A 86 -6.68 4.87 9.76
CA GLY A 86 -5.46 5.54 10.13
C GLY A 86 -5.23 6.86 9.43
N LEU A 87 -4.08 7.43 9.77
CA LEU A 87 -3.60 8.71 9.30
C LEU A 87 -2.23 8.53 8.68
N GLY A 88 -1.89 9.37 7.74
CA GLY A 88 -0.60 9.40 7.10
C GLY A 88 -0.24 10.79 6.64
N SER A 89 1.02 10.98 6.34
CA SER A 89 1.53 12.21 5.74
C SER A 89 2.58 11.86 4.71
N GLY A 90 2.79 12.77 3.77
CA GLY A 90 3.83 12.57 2.79
C GLY A 90 4.17 13.79 1.97
N LYS A 91 5.12 13.57 1.08
CA LYS A 91 5.61 14.55 0.11
C LYS A 91 5.53 13.97 -1.28
N SER A 92 5.03 14.77 -2.22
CA SER A 92 4.98 14.47 -3.64
C SER A 92 5.76 15.54 -4.39
N ASP A 93 6.65 15.10 -5.26
CA ASP A 93 7.40 15.94 -6.18
C ASP A 93 7.24 15.33 -7.58
N ARG A 94 6.71 16.13 -8.51
CA ARG A 94 6.40 15.72 -9.87
C ARG A 94 6.99 16.73 -10.83
N LEU A 95 7.74 16.23 -11.80
CA LEU A 95 8.29 17.06 -12.86
C LEU A 95 7.73 16.56 -14.19
N PHE A 96 6.92 17.37 -14.83
CA PHE A 96 6.43 17.10 -16.17
C PHE A 96 7.28 17.88 -17.17
N ARG A 97 7.76 17.19 -18.19
CA ARG A 97 8.51 17.78 -19.30
C ARG A 97 7.70 17.62 -20.57
N GLN A 98 7.42 18.73 -21.24
CA GLN A 98 6.81 18.75 -22.56
C GLN A 98 7.91 18.84 -23.60
N PHE A 99 7.79 18.00 -24.64
CA PHE A 99 8.73 17.93 -25.75
C PHE A 99 7.99 18.28 -27.04
N ASP A 100 8.67 19.00 -27.94
CA ASP A 100 8.23 19.25 -29.31
C ASP A 100 8.52 18.05 -30.22
N ASP A 101 8.06 18.10 -31.47
CA ASP A 101 8.28 17.07 -32.51
C ASP A 101 9.77 16.79 -32.79
N ASN A 102 10.66 17.71 -32.41
CA ASN A 102 12.12 17.59 -32.50
C ASN A 102 12.81 17.12 -31.20
N ASP A 103 12.07 16.53 -30.25
CA ASP A 103 12.58 16.09 -28.93
C ASP A 103 13.22 17.20 -28.07
N MET A 104 12.89 18.47 -28.36
CA MET A 104 13.33 19.63 -27.59
C MET A 104 12.34 19.91 -26.44
N VAL A 105 12.85 20.16 -25.24
CA VAL A 105 12.01 20.52 -24.08
C VAL A 105 11.43 21.92 -24.29
N ILE A 106 10.12 22.00 -24.49
CA ILE A 106 9.37 23.25 -24.71
C ILE A 106 8.67 23.77 -23.46
N GLY A 107 8.57 22.94 -22.42
CA GLY A 107 7.92 23.33 -21.17
C GLY A 107 8.27 22.40 -20.03
N THR A 108 8.38 22.97 -18.84
CA THR A 108 8.55 22.21 -17.60
C THR A 108 7.47 22.65 -16.61
N ASP A 109 6.78 21.67 -16.03
CA ASP A 109 5.81 21.89 -14.96
C ASP A 109 6.26 21.11 -13.72
N HIS A 110 6.74 21.86 -12.73
CA HIS A 110 7.23 21.33 -11.46
C HIS A 110 6.17 21.48 -10.39
N GLN A 111 5.66 20.36 -9.91
CA GLN A 111 4.60 20.30 -8.91
C GLN A 111 5.13 19.66 -7.63
N LYS A 112 5.10 20.41 -6.53
CA LYS A 112 5.56 19.95 -5.22
C LYS A 112 4.44 20.14 -4.20
N ALA A 113 4.07 19.07 -3.52
CA ALA A 113 3.01 19.09 -2.52
C ALA A 113 3.42 18.29 -1.28
N ASN A 114 3.16 18.87 -0.10
CA ASN A 114 2.98 18.08 1.11
C ASN A 114 1.48 17.77 1.25
N TYR A 115 1.15 16.59 1.77
CA TYR A 115 -0.23 16.19 1.94
C TYR A 115 -0.41 15.35 3.20
N ASP A 116 -1.62 15.42 3.74
CA ASP A 116 -2.11 14.52 4.77
C ASP A 116 -3.06 13.51 4.14
N LYS A 117 -3.05 12.31 4.70
CA LYS A 117 -3.86 11.19 4.26
C LYS A 117 -4.66 10.65 5.44
N LYS A 118 -5.94 10.38 5.23
CA LYS A 118 -6.78 9.59 6.14
C LYS A 118 -7.25 8.39 5.36
N PHE A 119 -7.29 7.22 5.98
CA PHE A 119 -7.76 6.03 5.28
C PHE A 119 -8.63 5.15 6.15
N ILE A 120 -9.50 4.40 5.49
CA ILE A 120 -10.20 3.24 6.01
C ILE A 120 -9.96 2.08 5.04
N GLN A 121 -9.78 0.89 5.57
CA GLN A 121 -9.46 -0.30 4.81
C GLN A 121 -10.19 -1.49 5.38
N VAL A 122 -10.82 -2.28 4.51
CA VAL A 122 -11.48 -3.53 4.86
C VAL A 122 -10.81 -4.65 4.10
N ASN A 123 -10.31 -5.65 4.82
CA ASN A 123 -9.68 -6.84 4.27
C ASN A 123 -10.54 -8.06 4.55
N TYR A 124 -10.71 -8.89 3.54
CA TYR A 124 -11.27 -10.23 3.70
C TYR A 124 -10.28 -11.23 3.14
N SER A 125 -9.86 -12.18 3.97
CA SER A 125 -8.94 -13.25 3.59
C SER A 125 -9.52 -14.62 3.88
N SER A 126 -9.13 -15.60 3.07
CA SER A 126 -9.42 -17.02 3.26
C SER A 126 -8.12 -17.80 3.23
N LYS A 127 -7.79 -18.45 4.35
CA LYS A 127 -6.69 -19.39 4.51
C LYS A 127 -7.14 -20.77 4.02
N LYS A 128 -7.13 -20.97 2.69
CA LYS A 128 -7.49 -22.27 2.09
C LYS A 128 -6.22 -23.10 1.85
N ARG A 129 -6.15 -24.32 2.36
CA ARG A 129 -5.08 -25.27 2.02
C ARG A 129 -5.30 -25.90 0.63
N SER A 130 -5.35 -25.10 -0.42
CA SER A 130 -5.23 -25.64 -1.78
C SER A 130 -3.74 -25.81 -2.05
N ASN A 131 -3.29 -27.05 -2.24
CA ASN A 131 -1.89 -27.35 -2.53
C ASN A 131 -1.63 -27.10 -4.01
N LEU A 132 -0.85 -26.07 -4.32
CA LEU A 132 -0.26 -25.90 -5.64
C LEU A 132 1.01 -26.75 -5.69
N ARG A 133 1.05 -27.73 -6.60
CA ARG A 133 2.22 -28.57 -6.78
C ARG A 133 3.14 -27.97 -7.83
N LEU A 134 4.28 -27.43 -7.40
CA LEU A 134 5.32 -26.85 -8.25
C LEU A 134 6.63 -27.59 -7.99
N PHE A 135 7.29 -28.07 -9.04
CA PHE A 135 8.58 -28.78 -8.94
C PHE A 135 8.59 -29.96 -7.95
N GLY A 136 7.45 -30.62 -7.74
CA GLY A 136 7.31 -31.73 -6.79
C GLY A 136 7.01 -31.32 -5.34
N ALA A 137 7.08 -30.03 -4.99
CA ALA A 137 6.72 -29.49 -3.68
C ALA A 137 5.27 -28.97 -3.66
N ASN A 138 4.61 -29.07 -2.50
CA ASN A 138 3.25 -28.56 -2.28
C ASN A 138 3.30 -27.23 -1.54
N PHE A 139 2.72 -26.18 -2.14
CA PHE A 139 2.61 -24.86 -1.52
C PHE A 139 1.15 -24.54 -1.21
N GLY A 140 0.89 -24.05 0.00
CA GLY A 140 -0.44 -23.56 0.37
C GLY A 140 -0.70 -22.18 -0.23
N LEU A 141 -1.93 -21.92 -0.67
CA LEU A 141 -2.36 -20.65 -1.26
C LEU A 141 -3.48 -19.99 -0.44
N ASN A 142 -3.19 -18.81 0.10
CA ASN A 142 -4.19 -17.94 0.72
C ASN A 142 -4.68 -16.92 -0.30
N TYR A 143 -5.96 -16.61 -0.28
CA TYR A 143 -6.54 -15.60 -1.16
C TYR A 143 -7.24 -14.54 -0.32
N GLY A 144 -7.20 -13.29 -0.78
CA GLY A 144 -7.91 -12.23 -0.13
C GLY A 144 -8.18 -11.05 -1.04
N THR A 145 -9.04 -10.17 -0.54
CA THR A 145 -9.33 -8.88 -1.13
C THR A 145 -9.24 -7.82 -0.05
N ALA A 146 -8.74 -6.66 -0.43
CA ALA A 146 -8.71 -5.47 0.40
C ALA A 146 -9.39 -4.35 -0.38
N LEU A 147 -10.29 -3.64 0.28
CA LEU A 147 -10.86 -2.40 -0.23
C LEU A 147 -10.37 -1.26 0.66
N ARG A 148 -9.63 -0.33 0.07
CA ARG A 148 -9.15 0.85 0.78
C ARG A 148 -9.80 2.11 0.22
N MET A 149 -10.24 2.97 1.11
CA MET A 149 -10.65 4.33 0.79
C MET A 149 -9.70 5.30 1.48
N SER A 150 -9.13 6.22 0.70
CA SER A 150 -8.14 7.19 1.16
C SER A 150 -8.57 8.61 0.82
N PHE A 151 -8.59 9.48 1.82
CA PHE A 151 -8.80 10.92 1.67
C PHE A 151 -7.46 11.60 1.73
N ILE A 152 -7.10 12.39 0.72
CA ILE A 152 -5.84 13.09 0.63
C ILE A 152 -6.11 14.59 0.46
N ASN A 153 -5.55 15.38 1.35
CA ASN A 153 -5.59 16.85 1.31
C ASN A 153 -4.16 17.37 1.16
N THR A 154 -3.91 18.21 0.16
CA THR A 154 -2.62 18.91 0.07
C THR A 154 -2.60 20.11 1.01
N ASN A 155 -1.46 20.36 1.64
CA ASN A 155 -1.30 21.51 2.56
C ASN A 155 -0.53 22.66 1.91
N ASN A 156 0.49 22.33 1.13
CA ASN A 156 1.46 23.27 0.56
C ASN A 156 1.71 22.88 -0.91
N PHE A 157 0.75 23.17 -1.78
CA PHE A 157 0.87 22.85 -3.20
C PHE A 157 1.55 23.97 -3.97
N TYR A 158 2.74 23.71 -4.47
CA TYR A 158 3.49 24.62 -5.34
C TYR A 158 3.51 24.09 -6.77
N ARG A 159 3.28 24.98 -7.72
CA ARG A 159 3.43 24.74 -9.16
C ARG A 159 4.37 25.78 -9.74
N ASN A 160 5.50 25.34 -10.29
CA ASN A 160 6.56 26.21 -10.81
C ASN A 160 7.00 27.27 -9.79
N GLY A 161 7.08 26.89 -8.51
CA GLY A 161 7.45 27.78 -7.40
C GLY A 161 6.34 28.71 -6.91
N VAL A 162 5.17 28.73 -7.55
CA VAL A 162 4.02 29.55 -7.14
C VAL A 162 3.07 28.71 -6.29
N LEU A 163 2.69 29.24 -5.12
CA LEU A 163 1.70 28.61 -4.25
C LEU A 163 0.33 28.57 -4.95
N GLN A 164 -0.27 27.39 -4.99
CA GLN A 164 -1.57 27.11 -5.57
C GLN A 164 -2.60 26.80 -4.49
N ALA A 165 -3.88 26.82 -4.86
CA ALA A 165 -4.94 26.32 -4.00
C ALA A 165 -4.72 24.83 -3.71
N ASN A 166 -4.98 24.43 -2.47
CA ASN A 166 -4.88 23.04 -2.07
C ASN A 166 -5.94 22.18 -2.77
N GLU A 167 -5.61 20.91 -2.97
CA GLU A 167 -6.42 19.92 -3.68
C GLU A 167 -6.85 18.83 -2.70
N ASP A 168 -8.14 18.49 -2.77
CA ASP A 168 -8.76 17.40 -2.04
C ASP A 168 -9.11 16.27 -2.99
N ASN A 169 -8.70 15.05 -2.64
CA ASN A 169 -8.93 13.89 -3.47
C ASN A 169 -9.34 12.67 -2.62
N ILE A 170 -10.29 11.90 -3.15
CA ILE A 170 -10.71 10.62 -2.59
C ILE A 170 -10.25 9.52 -3.54
N PHE A 171 -9.54 8.54 -3.01
CA PHE A 171 -9.09 7.36 -3.74
C PHE A 171 -9.83 6.14 -3.22
N LEU A 172 -10.34 5.32 -4.14
CA LEU A 172 -10.87 4.00 -3.85
C LEU A 172 -9.99 2.96 -4.52
N GLU A 173 -9.40 2.08 -3.73
CA GLU A 173 -8.35 1.15 -4.14
C GLU A 173 -8.81 -0.28 -3.82
N PRO A 174 -9.48 -0.98 -4.76
CA PRO A 174 -9.71 -2.40 -4.65
C PRO A 174 -8.44 -3.16 -4.98
N VAL A 175 -8.08 -4.12 -4.14
CA VAL A 175 -6.88 -4.94 -4.27
C VAL A 175 -7.23 -6.39 -4.07
N PHE A 176 -6.74 -7.25 -4.95
CA PHE A 176 -6.86 -8.69 -4.84
C PHE A 176 -5.46 -9.25 -4.66
N TYR A 177 -5.29 -10.16 -3.71
CA TYR A 177 -3.99 -10.74 -3.46
C TYR A 177 -4.07 -12.24 -3.28
N THR A 178 -3.00 -12.90 -3.73
CA THR A 178 -2.74 -14.31 -3.48
C THR A 178 -1.44 -14.42 -2.72
N ARG A 179 -1.43 -15.15 -1.61
CA ARG A 179 -0.24 -15.35 -0.79
C ARG A 179 0.14 -16.82 -0.79
N MET A 180 1.33 -17.11 -1.31
CA MET A 180 1.93 -18.43 -1.34
C MET A 180 2.76 -18.66 -0.08
N ILE A 181 2.46 -19.74 0.63
CA ILE A 181 3.16 -20.11 1.86
C ILE A 181 4.44 -20.86 1.49
N LEU A 182 5.61 -20.25 1.71
CA LEU A 182 6.92 -20.88 1.48
C LEU A 182 7.37 -21.64 2.74
N SER A 183 7.14 -21.06 3.92
CA SER A 183 7.31 -21.66 5.24
C SER A 183 6.29 -21.09 6.22
N GLU A 184 6.29 -21.55 7.47
CA GLU A 184 5.41 -21.00 8.51
C GLU A 184 5.65 -19.50 8.74
N GLN A 185 6.89 -19.04 8.59
CA GLN A 185 7.30 -17.66 8.85
C GLN A 185 7.42 -16.81 7.57
N VAL A 186 7.58 -17.44 6.39
CA VAL A 186 7.84 -16.74 5.14
C VAL A 186 6.74 -17.02 4.13
N GLN A 187 6.11 -15.96 3.65
CA GLN A 187 5.04 -16.04 2.67
C GLN A 187 5.27 -15.02 1.56
N LEU A 188 5.07 -15.44 0.31
CA LEU A 188 5.21 -14.59 -0.86
C LEU A 188 3.82 -14.07 -1.25
N GLN A 189 3.63 -12.75 -1.23
CA GLN A 189 2.38 -12.12 -1.65
C GLN A 189 2.48 -11.58 -3.07
N TYR A 190 1.53 -11.99 -3.91
CA TYR A 190 1.26 -11.41 -5.21
C TYR A 190 0.02 -10.54 -5.13
N THR A 191 0.10 -9.32 -5.68
CA THR A 191 -0.92 -8.27 -5.56
C THR A 191 -1.12 -7.59 -6.91
#